data_AF-A0AAD1VUC8-F1
#
_entry.id   AF-A0AAD1VUC8-F1
#
_cell.length_a   1.000
_cell.length_b   1.000
_cell.length_c   1.000
_cell.angle_alpha   90.00
_cell.angle_beta   90.00
_cell.angle_gamma   90.00
#
_symmetry.space_group_name_H-M   'P 1'
#
loop_
_entity.id
_entity.type
_entity.pdbx_description
1 polymer ?
#
loop_
_entity_poly.entity_id
_entity_poly.type
_entity_poly.pdbx_seq_one_letter_code
_entity_poly.pdbx_strand_id
1 'polypeptide(L)'
;MGLPAKDVPSPKSASPRMPVPSVPRKTSQKSVTPSHGKAVRDTTASPNVAQSVSAGDNSKLTKAQNATTKRRENPSTPRDSGDARKSVSSQRPSSSSRTRQSPDVPSTSEMAMKMLTPSSARQFSIKDVEKIEKDTRGQRDNPEWFNWRKQRITASMAHQISHSRFANGKTTDIPQSYLKAVLGSGPSVQTPAMNWGIRNEKNAIRAYEKWTLENTGRKVQVDECGLFVHTKKNWMAASPDGIVVDALTGEKLGILEVKCPYKHREHSIRQACADRDFCLKPDGDSYALKTDHPYYTQVQCQLAATKMDHSDFVVYTKKETAVVPVSFDSKFWEGTESKLERFYFEAVIPNINGKGTGGRAVEETDAWAVEE
;
A
#
# COMPACT_ATOMS: atom_id res chain seq x y z
N MET A 1 63.89 21.51 37.19
CA MET A 1 62.61 22.15 37.56
C MET A 1 61.60 21.69 36.52
N GLY A 2 60.82 20.64 36.73
CA GLY A 2 59.68 20.59 37.64
C GLY A 2 58.41 21.01 36.89
N LEU A 3 57.69 20.05 36.28
CA LEU A 3 56.26 20.19 35.97
C LEU A 3 55.50 20.31 37.31
N PRO A 4 54.36 21.02 37.42
CA PRO A 4 53.09 20.36 37.07
C PRO A 4 51.93 21.25 36.57
N ALA A 5 50.98 20.51 36.00
CA ALA A 5 49.52 20.65 35.95
C ALA A 5 48.84 21.93 36.47
N LYS A 6 47.85 22.41 35.70
CA LYS A 6 46.79 23.28 36.20
C LYS A 6 45.44 22.59 36.12
N ASP A 7 44.68 22.85 37.16
CA ASP A 7 43.56 22.11 37.68
C ASP A 7 42.25 22.26 36.91
N VAL A 8 41.46 21.19 37.03
CA VAL A 8 40.02 21.12 36.76
C VAL A 8 39.27 21.78 37.92
N PRO A 9 38.27 22.64 37.66
CA PRO A 9 37.24 22.94 38.64
C PRO A 9 35.94 22.19 38.31
N SER A 10 35.51 21.35 39.24
CA SER A 10 34.10 20.98 39.41
C SER A 10 33.38 22.06 40.21
N PRO A 11 32.07 22.24 40.00
CA PRO A 11 31.20 22.43 41.15
C PRO A 11 29.98 21.50 41.14
N LYS A 12 29.71 20.95 42.33
CA LYS A 12 28.45 20.32 42.71
C LYS A 12 27.39 21.39 42.94
N SER A 13 26.15 21.17 42.48
CA SER A 13 24.96 21.59 43.21
C SER A 13 23.76 20.73 42.84
N ALA A 14 23.12 20.18 43.86
CA ALA A 14 21.94 19.34 43.78
C ALA A 14 20.65 20.17 43.93
N SER A 15 19.57 19.64 43.34
CA SER A 15 18.14 19.82 43.65
C SER A 15 17.41 21.07 43.13
N PRO A 16 16.07 21.04 42.89
CA PRO A 16 15.10 20.02 43.28
C PRO A 16 14.19 19.46 42.15
N ARG A 17 13.63 18.30 42.48
CA ARG A 17 12.61 17.51 41.76
C ARG A 17 11.25 18.22 41.84
N MET A 18 10.66 18.57 40.70
CA MET A 18 9.27 19.07 40.63
C MET A 18 8.28 17.89 40.61
N PRO A 19 7.09 18.04 41.24
CA PRO A 19 6.17 16.94 41.49
C PRO A 19 5.34 16.55 40.27
N VAL A 20 5.12 15.23 40.14
CA VAL A 20 4.21 14.60 39.18
C VAL A 20 2.77 14.76 39.68
N PRO A 21 1.80 15.24 38.88
CA PRO A 21 0.40 15.24 39.27
C PRO A 21 -0.16 13.81 39.23
N SER A 22 -0.53 13.31 40.40
CA SER A 22 -1.20 12.02 40.62
C SER A 22 -2.69 12.12 40.29
N VAL A 23 -3.14 11.33 39.31
CA VAL A 23 -4.57 11.15 39.00
C VAL A 23 -5.19 10.16 40.01
N PRO A 24 -6.44 10.39 40.51
CA PRO A 24 -6.98 9.64 41.63
C PRO A 24 -7.36 8.19 41.26
N ARG A 25 -6.86 7.25 42.07
CA ARG A 25 -7.25 5.84 42.05
C ARG A 25 -8.60 5.71 42.76
N LYS A 26 -9.66 5.32 42.03
CA LYS A 26 -10.95 4.93 42.62
C LYS A 26 -10.75 3.68 43.48
N THR A 27 -10.92 3.83 44.79
CA THR A 27 -11.03 2.75 45.77
C THR A 27 -12.48 2.26 45.80
N SER A 28 -12.71 1.05 45.34
CA SER A 28 -13.97 0.33 45.59
C SER A 28 -13.87 -0.38 46.93
N GLN A 29 -14.61 0.13 47.91
CA GLN A 29 -14.90 -0.55 49.17
C GLN A 29 -15.73 -1.82 48.88
N LYS A 30 -15.31 -2.96 49.42
CA LYS A 30 -16.18 -4.11 49.69
C LYS A 30 -16.00 -4.51 51.14
N SER A 31 -17.05 -4.29 51.92
CA SER A 31 -17.19 -4.75 53.29
C SER A 31 -18.37 -5.72 53.38
N VAL A 32 -18.06 -6.91 53.90
CA VAL A 32 -18.84 -7.67 54.88
C VAL A 32 -20.08 -8.44 54.39
N THR A 33 -19.97 -9.76 54.56
CA THR A 33 -21.02 -10.78 54.62
C THR A 33 -21.85 -10.67 55.91
N PRO A 34 -23.03 -11.30 55.96
CA PRO A 34 -23.16 -12.33 56.99
C PRO A 34 -23.77 -13.64 56.48
N SER A 35 -23.35 -14.71 57.17
CA SER A 35 -23.79 -16.09 57.09
C SER A 35 -25.16 -16.32 57.74
N HIS A 36 -25.81 -17.44 57.41
CA HIS A 36 -26.67 -18.38 58.19
C HIS A 36 -27.23 -19.38 57.15
N GLY A 37 -27.23 -20.72 57.21
CA GLY A 37 -26.74 -21.73 58.14
C GLY A 37 -27.54 -23.04 57.91
N LYS A 38 -26.83 -24.19 57.75
CA LYS A 38 -27.25 -25.61 57.95
C LYS A 38 -28.33 -26.21 57.01
N ALA A 39 -28.45 -27.51 56.70
CA ALA A 39 -27.70 -28.80 56.77
C ALA A 39 -28.63 -29.82 56.03
N VAL A 40 -28.26 -30.94 55.35
CA VAL A 40 -27.83 -32.28 55.79
C VAL A 40 -27.86 -33.20 54.52
N ARG A 41 -27.02 -34.25 54.54
CA ARG A 41 -26.87 -35.52 53.75
C ARG A 41 -28.14 -36.08 53.05
N ASP A 42 -28.11 -36.94 52.01
CA ASP A 42 -27.36 -38.19 51.89
C ASP A 42 -27.32 -38.81 50.47
N THR A 43 -26.38 -39.75 50.36
CA THR A 43 -25.93 -40.75 49.36
C THR A 43 -26.84 -41.35 48.25
N THR A 44 -26.11 -41.79 47.19
CA THR A 44 -26.19 -43.02 46.32
C THR A 44 -26.14 -42.62 44.83
N ALA A 45 -25.54 -43.31 43.85
CA ALA A 45 -24.64 -44.45 43.73
C ALA A 45 -24.24 -44.51 42.22
N SER A 46 -22.97 -44.79 41.87
CA SER A 46 -22.57 -45.19 40.50
C SER A 46 -22.89 -46.69 40.26
N PRO A 47 -22.76 -47.26 39.03
CA PRO A 47 -21.43 -47.63 38.54
C PRO A 47 -21.17 -47.54 37.02
N ASN A 48 -19.86 -47.66 36.76
CA ASN A 48 -19.06 -47.76 35.52
C ASN A 48 -19.47 -48.83 34.49
N VAL A 49 -18.83 -48.73 33.31
CA VAL A 49 -17.99 -49.75 32.59
C VAL A 49 -17.97 -49.37 31.10
N ALA A 50 -16.92 -49.44 30.28
CA ALA A 50 -15.46 -49.58 30.38
C ALA A 50 -14.87 -49.24 28.99
N GLN A 51 -13.58 -48.94 28.96
CA GLN A 51 -12.77 -48.81 27.75
C GLN A 51 -12.54 -50.14 27.04
N SER A 52 -12.33 -50.11 25.72
CA SER A 52 -11.36 -51.00 25.08
C SER A 52 -10.68 -50.34 23.88
N VAL A 53 -9.40 -50.69 23.76
CA VAL A 53 -8.37 -50.24 22.84
C VAL A 53 -8.36 -51.08 21.57
N SER A 54 -7.90 -50.54 20.44
CA SER A 54 -6.92 -51.19 19.56
C SER A 54 -6.49 -50.29 18.39
N ALA A 55 -5.19 -50.36 18.12
CA ALA A 55 -4.47 -49.73 17.02
C ALA A 55 -4.56 -50.56 15.73
N GLY A 56 -4.28 -49.95 14.57
CA GLY A 56 -4.08 -50.70 13.33
C GLY A 56 -4.07 -49.90 12.03
N ASP A 57 -2.90 -49.34 11.72
CA ASP A 57 -2.22 -49.36 10.42
C ASP A 57 -2.74 -48.68 9.13
N ASN A 58 -1.73 -48.29 8.35
CA ASN A 58 -1.65 -47.56 7.07
C ASN A 58 -2.52 -48.10 5.91
N SER A 59 -2.87 -47.20 4.97
CA SER A 59 -2.33 -47.27 3.59
C SER A 59 -2.89 -46.17 2.65
N LYS A 60 -2.04 -45.83 1.67
CA LYS A 60 -2.21 -44.89 0.55
C LYS A 60 -3.16 -45.44 -0.55
N LEU A 61 -3.42 -44.55 -1.53
CA LEU A 61 -3.96 -44.77 -2.90
C LEU A 61 -5.51 -44.72 -2.94
N THR A 62 -6.23 -44.11 -3.91
CA THR A 62 -5.91 -43.65 -5.28
C THR A 62 -7.05 -42.76 -5.82
N LYS A 63 -6.73 -41.99 -6.87
CA LYS A 63 -7.65 -41.33 -7.82
C LYS A 63 -8.68 -42.29 -8.46
N ALA A 64 -9.89 -41.77 -8.70
CA ALA A 64 -10.73 -41.96 -9.91
C ALA A 64 -11.93 -40.98 -9.77
N GLN A 65 -12.09 -39.91 -10.56
CA GLN A 65 -12.60 -39.84 -11.94
C GLN A 65 -13.73 -40.84 -12.25
N ASN A 66 -14.95 -40.31 -12.41
CA ASN A 66 -15.93 -40.79 -13.37
C ASN A 66 -16.72 -39.59 -13.96
N ALA A 67 -16.70 -39.53 -15.29
CA ALA A 67 -17.65 -38.85 -16.16
C ALA A 67 -18.95 -39.72 -16.25
N THR A 68 -20.10 -39.40 -16.85
CA THR A 68 -20.44 -38.55 -18.00
C THR A 68 -21.98 -38.44 -18.11
N THR A 69 -22.46 -37.32 -18.68
CA THR A 69 -23.63 -37.13 -19.59
C THR A 69 -25.09 -37.33 -19.13
N LYS A 70 -25.90 -36.28 -19.36
CA LYS A 70 -26.97 -36.28 -20.38
C LYS A 70 -27.34 -34.86 -20.85
N ARG A 71 -27.69 -34.78 -22.14
CA ARG A 71 -27.89 -33.63 -23.05
C ARG A 71 -29.38 -33.40 -23.35
N ARG A 72 -29.80 -32.15 -23.59
CA ARG A 72 -30.93 -31.68 -24.45
C ARG A 72 -31.02 -30.14 -24.31
N GLU A 73 -30.63 -29.31 -25.28
CA GLU A 73 -31.24 -28.88 -26.55
C GLU A 73 -32.59 -28.12 -26.45
N ASN A 74 -32.56 -26.89 -27.02
CA ASN A 74 -33.61 -25.87 -27.19
C ASN A 74 -34.76 -26.30 -28.12
N PRO A 75 -35.85 -25.50 -28.20
CA PRO A 75 -36.01 -24.67 -29.41
C PRO A 75 -36.63 -23.27 -29.20
N SER A 76 -36.55 -22.50 -30.29
CA SER A 76 -36.75 -21.08 -30.57
C SER A 76 -38.20 -20.55 -30.74
N THR A 77 -38.37 -19.26 -30.40
CA THR A 77 -39.22 -18.12 -30.92
C THR A 77 -40.46 -18.34 -31.79
N PRO A 78 -41.40 -17.36 -31.77
CA PRO A 78 -41.52 -16.43 -32.92
C PRO A 78 -41.73 -14.94 -32.59
N ARG A 79 -41.60 -14.12 -33.66
CA ARG A 79 -41.57 -12.65 -33.78
C ARG A 79 -42.96 -12.02 -33.99
N ASP A 80 -43.09 -10.72 -33.71
CA ASP A 80 -43.90 -9.74 -34.46
C ASP A 80 -43.37 -8.30 -34.18
N SER A 81 -42.72 -7.60 -35.12
CA SER A 81 -43.19 -6.67 -36.18
C SER A 81 -43.89 -5.39 -35.69
N GLY A 82 -43.32 -4.23 -36.03
CA GLY A 82 -43.89 -2.89 -35.82
C GLY A 82 -42.94 -1.80 -36.33
N ASP A 83 -43.22 -1.34 -37.55
CA ASP A 83 -42.46 -0.45 -38.43
C ASP A 83 -42.65 1.06 -38.08
N ALA A 84 -41.62 1.90 -38.29
CA ALA A 84 -41.78 3.31 -38.67
C ALA A 84 -40.43 4.00 -38.94
N ARG A 85 -40.20 4.26 -40.23
CA ARG A 85 -39.14 5.07 -40.84
C ARG A 85 -39.23 6.55 -40.47
N LYS A 86 -38.09 7.24 -40.38
CA LYS A 86 -37.88 8.56 -41.01
C LYS A 86 -36.39 8.85 -41.22
N SER A 87 -36.04 8.95 -42.49
CA SER A 87 -34.77 9.42 -43.04
C SER A 87 -34.77 10.95 -43.13
N VAL A 88 -33.64 11.59 -42.79
CA VAL A 88 -33.23 12.87 -43.39
C VAL A 88 -31.71 12.86 -43.58
N SER A 89 -31.34 12.93 -44.86
CA SER A 89 -30.03 13.25 -45.43
C SER A 89 -29.59 14.66 -45.03
N SER A 90 -28.30 14.91 -44.81
CA SER A 90 -27.53 15.83 -45.68
C SER A 90 -26.11 16.15 -45.19
N GLN A 91 -25.20 16.04 -46.16
CA GLN A 91 -24.09 16.97 -46.46
C GLN A 91 -22.82 16.98 -45.59
N ARG A 92 -21.79 16.45 -46.23
CA ARG A 92 -20.37 16.75 -46.08
C ARG A 92 -20.05 18.02 -46.89
N PRO A 93 -19.23 18.97 -46.39
CA PRO A 93 -18.50 19.87 -47.27
C PRO A 93 -17.00 19.59 -47.23
N SER A 94 -16.42 19.65 -48.42
CA SER A 94 -14.99 19.72 -48.70
C SER A 94 -14.48 21.16 -48.60
N SER A 95 -13.19 21.28 -48.26
CA SER A 95 -12.19 22.20 -48.81
C SER A 95 -11.60 23.30 -47.90
N SER A 96 -10.31 23.52 -48.19
CA SER A 96 -9.44 24.66 -47.88
C SER A 96 -8.54 24.54 -46.64
N SER A 97 -7.36 24.01 -46.93
CA SER A 97 -6.07 24.34 -46.33
C SER A 97 -5.89 25.84 -46.06
N ARG A 98 -5.60 26.19 -44.81
CA ARG A 98 -4.76 27.34 -44.44
C ARG A 98 -3.91 26.96 -43.23
N THR A 99 -2.67 26.60 -43.53
CA THR A 99 -1.59 26.41 -42.57
C THR A 99 -1.33 27.74 -41.86
N ARG A 100 -1.67 27.82 -40.57
CA ARG A 100 -1.07 28.78 -39.64
C ARG A 100 -0.25 27.96 -38.67
N GLN A 101 1.07 28.04 -38.82
CA GLN A 101 2.03 27.54 -37.84
C GLN A 101 1.83 28.36 -36.56
N SER A 102 1.20 27.75 -35.58
CA SER A 102 1.28 28.18 -34.18
C SER A 102 2.61 27.66 -33.62
N PRO A 103 3.32 28.42 -32.78
CA PRO A 103 4.58 27.98 -32.21
C PRO A 103 4.33 26.72 -31.35
N ASP A 104 5.11 25.67 -31.61
CA ASP A 104 5.07 24.41 -30.87
C ASP A 104 5.29 24.65 -29.38
N VAL A 105 4.19 24.61 -28.62
CA VAL A 105 4.25 24.43 -27.16
C VAL A 105 4.38 22.92 -26.96
N PRO A 106 5.48 22.42 -26.37
CA PRO A 106 5.64 21.00 -26.14
C PRO A 106 4.49 20.50 -25.26
N SER A 107 3.86 19.40 -25.71
CA SER A 107 2.92 18.63 -24.90
C SER A 107 3.56 18.32 -23.54
N THR A 108 2.77 18.41 -22.46
CA THR A 108 3.18 18.08 -21.09
C THR A 108 3.84 16.69 -20.98
N SER A 109 3.54 15.78 -21.91
CA SER A 109 4.14 14.46 -22.03
C SER A 109 5.62 14.47 -22.45
N GLU A 110 6.05 15.42 -23.29
CA GLU A 110 7.46 15.54 -23.70
C GLU A 110 8.33 16.05 -22.56
N MET A 111 7.81 16.97 -21.72
CA MET A 111 8.51 17.41 -20.52
C MET A 111 8.64 16.27 -19.51
N ALA A 112 7.64 15.39 -19.36
CA ALA A 112 7.73 14.24 -18.46
C ALA A 112 8.77 13.20 -18.92
N MET A 113 8.95 13.01 -20.23
CA MET A 113 9.90 12.04 -20.78
C MET A 113 11.35 12.55 -20.86
N LYS A 114 11.58 13.85 -21.04
CA LYS A 114 12.94 14.43 -21.10
C LYS A 114 13.62 14.67 -19.73
N MET A 115 12.91 14.49 -18.61
CA MET A 115 13.40 14.79 -17.25
C MET A 115 14.19 13.65 -16.58
N LEU A 116 14.46 12.55 -17.28
CA LEU A 116 15.09 11.35 -16.70
C LEU A 116 16.26 10.88 -17.57
N THR A 117 17.34 11.65 -17.58
CA THR A 117 18.69 11.20 -17.99
C THR A 117 19.69 11.37 -16.84
N PRO A 118 20.50 10.35 -16.49
CA PRO A 118 21.27 10.30 -15.26
C PRO A 118 22.64 11.00 -15.37
N SER A 119 22.66 12.31 -15.60
CA SER A 119 23.91 13.10 -15.51
C SER A 119 23.78 14.45 -14.79
N SER A 120 22.57 14.87 -14.41
CA SER A 120 22.41 15.85 -13.33
C SER A 120 21.08 15.59 -12.67
N ALA A 121 21.10 15.03 -11.45
CA ALA A 121 19.92 14.73 -10.68
C ALA A 121 19.21 16.05 -10.32
N ARG A 122 18.33 16.52 -11.22
CA ARG A 122 17.47 17.66 -10.95
C ARG A 122 16.56 17.27 -9.80
N GLN A 123 16.87 17.75 -8.60
CA GLN A 123 15.99 17.57 -7.45
C GLN A 123 14.65 18.24 -7.77
N PHE A 124 13.54 17.55 -7.47
CA PHE A 124 12.25 18.21 -7.59
C PHE A 124 12.13 19.23 -6.47
N SER A 125 11.75 20.46 -6.82
CA SER A 125 11.33 21.44 -5.83
C SER A 125 10.01 20.99 -5.20
N ILE A 126 9.68 21.54 -4.03
CA ILE A 126 8.39 21.29 -3.37
C ILE A 126 7.23 21.64 -4.33
N LYS A 127 7.35 22.74 -5.08
CA LYS A 127 6.35 23.17 -6.06
C LYS A 127 6.19 22.17 -7.22
N ASP A 128 7.27 21.54 -7.66
CA ASP A 128 7.20 20.50 -8.69
C ASP A 128 6.43 19.28 -8.17
N VAL A 129 6.74 18.84 -6.95
CA VAL A 129 6.04 17.69 -6.33
C VAL A 129 4.57 18.01 -6.10
N GLU A 130 4.24 19.21 -5.62
CA GLU A 130 2.85 19.65 -5.47
C GLU A 130 2.10 19.68 -6.81
N LYS A 131 2.76 20.10 -7.89
CA LYS A 131 2.17 20.09 -9.22
C LYS A 131 1.92 18.66 -9.70
N ILE A 132 2.91 17.78 -9.56
CA ILE A 132 2.79 16.36 -9.91
C ILE A 132 1.64 15.73 -9.13
N GLU A 133 1.57 15.96 -7.82
CA GLU A 133 0.51 15.47 -6.96
C GLU A 133 -0.87 15.91 -7.50
N LYS A 134 -1.06 17.21 -7.73
CA LYS A 134 -2.33 17.75 -8.25
C LYS A 134 -2.70 17.18 -9.62
N ASP A 135 -1.74 17.12 -10.54
CA ASP A 135 -1.95 16.62 -11.90
C ASP A 135 -2.25 15.11 -11.95
N THR A 136 -1.91 14.38 -10.87
CA THR A 136 -2.07 12.93 -10.77
C THR A 136 -3.16 12.50 -9.77
N ARG A 137 -3.96 13.44 -9.23
CA ARG A 137 -5.16 13.14 -8.44
C ARG A 137 -6.16 12.30 -9.25
N GLY A 138 -6.96 11.51 -8.56
CA GLY A 138 -7.80 10.45 -9.17
C GLY A 138 -7.06 9.14 -9.42
N GLN A 139 -5.74 9.12 -9.25
CA GLN A 139 -4.88 7.92 -9.21
C GLN A 139 -5.17 6.92 -10.33
N ARG A 140 -5.80 5.78 -10.00
CA ARG A 140 -6.17 4.70 -10.93
C ARG A 140 -7.03 5.15 -12.12
N ASP A 141 -7.77 6.24 -11.98
CA ASP A 141 -8.63 6.77 -13.02
C ASP A 141 -7.95 7.93 -13.78
N ASN A 142 -6.68 8.21 -13.46
CA ASN A 142 -5.85 9.24 -14.09
C ASN A 142 -4.66 8.62 -14.84
N PRO A 143 -4.61 8.70 -16.19
CA PRO A 143 -3.50 8.18 -16.99
C PRO A 143 -2.13 8.77 -16.63
N GLU A 144 -2.07 10.05 -16.24
CA GLU A 144 -0.82 10.70 -15.86
C GLU A 144 -0.23 10.10 -14.59
N TRP A 145 -1.08 9.63 -13.67
CA TRP A 145 -0.63 8.90 -12.49
C TRP A 145 0.17 7.65 -12.87
N PHE A 146 -0.28 6.89 -13.87
CA PHE A 146 0.48 5.74 -14.37
C PHE A 146 1.78 6.17 -15.05
N ASN A 147 1.77 7.25 -15.83
CA ASN A 147 2.96 7.76 -16.51
C ASN A 147 4.03 8.20 -15.51
N TRP A 148 3.66 8.94 -14.47
CA TRP A 148 4.57 9.37 -13.42
C TRP A 148 5.09 8.21 -12.54
N ARG A 149 4.38 7.09 -12.45
CA ARG A 149 4.86 5.90 -11.72
C ARG A 149 5.90 5.09 -12.50
N LYS A 150 5.95 5.20 -13.83
CA LYS A 150 6.96 4.51 -14.65
C LYS A 150 8.36 4.92 -14.21
N GLN A 151 9.27 3.95 -14.19
CA GLN A 151 10.67 4.13 -13.84
C GLN A 151 10.89 4.62 -12.40
N ARG A 152 9.90 4.46 -11.51
CA ARG A 152 9.99 4.77 -10.09
C ARG A 152 9.57 3.58 -9.24
N ILE A 153 10.27 3.36 -8.14
CA ILE A 153 9.87 2.41 -7.12
C ILE A 153 8.71 3.03 -6.35
N THR A 154 7.54 2.38 -6.45
CA THR A 154 6.33 2.83 -5.73
C THR A 154 6.21 2.14 -4.37
N ALA A 155 5.62 2.80 -3.38
CA ALA A 155 5.46 2.27 -2.01
C ALA A 155 4.95 0.82 -1.94
N SER A 156 3.95 0.44 -2.74
CA SER A 156 3.39 -0.91 -2.76
C SER A 156 4.37 -2.00 -3.23
N MET A 157 5.44 -1.62 -3.93
CA MET A 157 6.51 -2.52 -4.39
C MET A 157 7.69 -2.59 -3.42
N ALA A 158 7.78 -1.63 -2.50
CA ALA A 158 8.97 -1.42 -1.67
C ALA A 158 9.33 -2.69 -0.87
N HIS A 159 8.34 -3.34 -0.25
CA HIS A 159 8.58 -4.55 0.52
C HIS A 159 9.18 -5.69 -0.33
N GLN A 160 8.56 -5.99 -1.48
CA GLN A 160 9.00 -7.10 -2.34
C GLN A 160 10.42 -6.88 -2.87
N ILE A 161 10.74 -5.64 -3.23
CA ILE A 161 12.07 -5.27 -3.71
C ILE A 161 13.10 -5.36 -2.58
N SER A 162 12.82 -4.73 -1.43
CA SER A 162 13.76 -4.68 -0.30
C SER A 162 14.01 -6.05 0.33
N HIS A 163 13.08 -7.00 0.19
CA HIS A 163 13.23 -8.38 0.67
C HIS A 163 13.74 -9.35 -0.41
N SER A 164 13.97 -8.88 -1.64
CA SER A 164 14.50 -9.72 -2.72
C SER A 164 15.92 -10.18 -2.42
N ARG A 165 16.30 -11.37 -2.92
CA ARG A 165 17.68 -11.88 -2.79
C ARG A 165 18.71 -10.90 -3.36
N PHE A 166 18.38 -10.28 -4.50
CA PHE A 166 19.22 -9.29 -5.18
C PHE A 166 19.50 -8.08 -4.28
N ALA A 167 18.44 -7.43 -3.78
CA ALA A 167 18.59 -6.22 -2.97
C ALA A 167 19.33 -6.49 -1.63
N ASN A 168 19.33 -7.75 -1.17
CA ASN A 168 20.07 -8.19 0.02
C ASN A 168 21.45 -8.79 -0.31
N GLY A 169 21.95 -8.65 -1.55
CA GLY A 169 23.28 -9.13 -1.96
C GLY A 169 23.45 -10.65 -1.96
N LYS A 170 22.36 -11.43 -1.92
CA LYS A 170 22.36 -12.90 -1.89
C LYS A 170 22.39 -13.54 -3.29
N THR A 171 22.30 -12.73 -4.34
CA THR A 171 22.45 -13.10 -5.75
C THR A 171 22.71 -11.84 -6.57
N THR A 172 23.34 -11.99 -7.73
CA THR A 172 23.44 -10.97 -8.78
C THR A 172 22.25 -11.00 -9.74
N ASP A 173 21.40 -12.03 -9.66
CA ASP A 173 20.24 -12.18 -10.56
C ASP A 173 19.17 -11.14 -10.23
N ILE A 174 18.90 -10.27 -11.21
CA ILE A 174 17.86 -9.25 -11.08
C ILE A 174 16.47 -9.92 -11.15
N PRO A 175 15.57 -9.67 -10.17
CA PRO A 175 14.20 -10.17 -10.23
C PRO A 175 13.42 -9.48 -11.36
N GLN A 176 13.32 -10.16 -12.50
CA GLN A 176 12.75 -9.62 -13.74
C GLN A 176 11.29 -9.15 -13.59
N SER A 177 10.49 -9.81 -12.75
CA SER A 177 9.11 -9.39 -12.47
C SER A 177 9.06 -8.01 -11.81
N TYR A 178 9.92 -7.74 -10.83
CA TYR A 178 9.98 -6.46 -10.13
C TYR A 178 10.55 -5.36 -11.03
N LEU A 179 11.56 -5.69 -11.83
CA LEU A 179 12.12 -4.77 -12.82
C LEU A 179 11.04 -4.34 -13.84
N LYS A 180 10.32 -5.30 -14.43
CA LYS A 180 9.22 -5.01 -15.37
C LYS A 180 8.10 -4.17 -14.72
N ALA A 181 7.77 -4.45 -13.46
CA ALA A 181 6.79 -3.66 -12.71
C ALA A 181 7.24 -2.20 -12.55
N VAL A 182 8.49 -1.96 -12.14
CA VAL A 182 9.05 -0.60 -11.99
C VAL A 182 9.14 0.12 -13.33
N LEU A 183 9.50 -0.58 -14.41
CA LEU A 183 9.53 -0.01 -15.77
C LEU A 183 8.12 0.25 -16.36
N GLY A 184 7.05 -0.13 -15.66
CA GLY A 184 5.67 0.04 -16.12
C GLY A 184 5.29 -0.87 -17.29
N SER A 185 6.00 -1.99 -17.47
CA SER A 185 5.70 -3.04 -18.45
C SER A 185 5.18 -4.32 -17.79
N GLY A 186 4.78 -4.24 -16.51
CA GLY A 186 4.15 -5.34 -15.80
C GLY A 186 2.72 -5.61 -16.30
N PRO A 187 2.21 -6.84 -16.13
CA PRO A 187 0.83 -7.16 -16.49
C PRO A 187 -0.15 -6.34 -15.64
N SER A 188 -1.22 -5.83 -16.26
CA SER A 188 -2.37 -5.31 -15.52
C SER A 188 -3.18 -6.48 -15.00
N VAL A 189 -3.28 -6.60 -13.67
CA VAL A 189 -4.05 -7.65 -13.01
C VAL A 189 -5.06 -6.99 -12.10
N GLN A 190 -6.32 -7.38 -12.23
CA GLN A 190 -7.41 -6.95 -11.37
C GLN A 190 -8.06 -8.17 -10.74
N THR A 191 -7.89 -8.32 -9.43
CA THR A 191 -8.42 -9.45 -8.69
C THR A 191 -9.75 -9.10 -8.02
N PRO A 192 -10.59 -10.09 -7.64
CA PRO A 192 -11.78 -9.84 -6.83
C PRO A 192 -11.48 -9.11 -5.52
N ALA A 193 -10.32 -9.39 -4.91
CA ALA A 193 -9.89 -8.71 -3.68
C ALA A 193 -9.55 -7.23 -3.92
N MET A 194 -8.92 -6.90 -5.05
CA MET A 194 -8.67 -5.51 -5.44
C MET A 194 -9.99 -4.77 -5.69
N ASN A 195 -10.92 -5.38 -6.44
CA ASN A 195 -12.25 -4.82 -6.69
C ASN A 195 -13.07 -4.62 -5.42
N TRP A 196 -12.91 -5.52 -4.46
CA TRP A 196 -13.48 -5.34 -3.13
C TRP A 196 -12.89 -4.12 -2.42
N GLY A 197 -11.58 -3.95 -2.43
CA GLY A 197 -10.90 -2.77 -1.89
C GLY A 197 -11.45 -1.47 -2.46
N ILE A 198 -11.38 -1.34 -3.78
CA ILE A 198 -11.86 -0.17 -4.54
C ILE A 198 -13.29 0.22 -4.17
N ARG A 199 -14.21 -0.74 -4.11
CA ARG A 199 -15.63 -0.46 -3.83
C ARG A 199 -15.89 -0.01 -2.40
N ASN A 200 -15.03 -0.41 -1.45
CA ASN A 200 -15.25 -0.16 -0.03
C ASN A 200 -14.37 0.95 0.54
N GLU A 201 -13.37 1.43 -0.18
CA GLU A 201 -12.46 2.49 0.26
C GLU A 201 -13.20 3.75 0.74
N LYS A 202 -14.17 4.25 -0.04
CA LYS A 202 -15.00 5.40 0.37
C LYS A 202 -15.83 5.13 1.63
N ASN A 203 -16.26 3.90 1.86
CA ASN A 203 -16.98 3.53 3.08
C ASN A 203 -16.04 3.46 4.28
N ALA A 204 -14.82 2.95 4.08
CA ALA A 204 -13.78 2.90 5.09
C ALA A 204 -13.33 4.30 5.52
N ILE A 205 -13.15 5.23 4.56
CA ILE A 205 -12.83 6.64 4.84
C ILE A 205 -13.91 7.29 5.70
N ARG A 206 -15.19 7.15 5.32
CA ARG A 206 -16.30 7.69 6.14
C ARG A 206 -16.36 7.08 7.54
N ALA A 207 -16.08 5.78 7.65
CA ALA A 207 -16.04 5.09 8.93
C ALA A 207 -14.88 5.61 9.79
N TYR A 208 -13.72 5.87 9.19
CA TYR A 208 -12.58 6.51 9.85
C TYR A 208 -12.91 7.92 10.34
N GLU A 209 -13.45 8.79 9.48
CA GLU A 209 -13.80 10.18 9.87
C GLU A 209 -14.78 10.20 11.06
N LYS A 210 -15.81 9.34 11.01
CA LYS A 210 -16.76 9.15 12.11
C LYS A 210 -16.07 8.64 13.37
N TRP A 211 -15.25 7.60 13.25
CA TRP A 211 -14.52 7.01 14.37
C TRP A 211 -13.62 8.06 15.06
N THR A 212 -12.90 8.87 14.28
CA THR A 212 -12.00 9.90 14.82
C THR A 212 -12.78 10.95 15.59
N LEU A 213 -13.92 11.41 15.08
CA LEU A 213 -14.80 12.33 15.80
C LEU A 213 -15.29 11.74 17.13
N GLU A 214 -15.79 10.50 17.10
CA GLU A 214 -16.37 9.84 18.28
C GLU A 214 -15.33 9.52 19.37
N ASN A 215 -14.11 9.15 18.99
CA ASN A 215 -13.08 8.68 19.92
C ASN A 215 -12.12 9.78 20.38
N THR A 216 -11.94 10.83 19.58
CA THR A 216 -10.97 11.90 19.89
C THR A 216 -11.62 13.27 20.07
N GLY A 217 -12.89 13.43 19.68
CA GLY A 217 -13.57 14.73 19.63
C GLY A 217 -13.10 15.62 18.47
N ARG A 218 -12.12 15.19 17.67
CA ARG A 218 -11.59 15.96 16.54
C ARG A 218 -12.35 15.63 15.27
N LYS A 219 -12.89 16.64 14.60
CA LYS A 219 -13.49 16.51 13.28
C LYS A 219 -12.39 16.56 12.22
N VAL A 220 -12.23 15.48 11.47
CA VAL A 220 -11.27 15.39 10.36
C VAL A 220 -11.99 15.21 9.03
N GLN A 221 -11.31 15.56 7.95
CA GLN A 221 -11.69 15.26 6.57
C GLN A 221 -10.51 14.57 5.89
N VAL A 222 -10.79 13.68 4.94
CA VAL A 222 -9.77 13.03 4.12
C VAL A 222 -9.81 13.59 2.71
N ASP A 223 -8.77 14.31 2.33
CA ASP A 223 -8.60 14.85 0.98
C ASP A 223 -7.97 13.81 0.05
N GLU A 224 -8.55 13.64 -1.14
CA GLU A 224 -7.95 12.84 -2.20
C GLU A 224 -6.59 13.45 -2.62
N CYS A 225 -5.62 12.58 -2.90
CA CYS A 225 -4.30 13.00 -3.36
C CYS A 225 -3.78 12.16 -4.53
N GLY A 226 -2.81 12.70 -5.25
CA GLY A 226 -2.15 12.04 -6.36
C GLY A 226 -0.85 11.31 -5.96
N LEU A 227 0.17 11.45 -6.79
CA LEU A 227 1.49 10.86 -6.61
C LEU A 227 2.46 11.88 -6.00
N PHE A 228 3.08 11.50 -4.90
CA PHE A 228 4.20 12.20 -4.29
C PHE A 228 5.50 11.59 -4.75
N VAL A 229 6.31 12.35 -5.48
CA VAL A 229 7.68 11.98 -5.85
C VAL A 229 8.65 12.51 -4.81
N HIS A 230 9.58 11.68 -4.35
CA HIS A 230 10.52 12.12 -3.32
C HIS A 230 11.51 13.17 -3.87
N THR A 231 11.51 14.37 -3.29
CA THR A 231 12.26 15.55 -3.77
C THR A 231 13.74 15.35 -4.08
N LYS A 232 14.45 14.56 -3.25
CA LYS A 232 15.89 14.26 -3.43
C LYS A 232 16.17 12.91 -4.08
N LYS A 233 15.18 12.02 -4.12
CA LYS A 233 15.31 10.60 -4.50
C LYS A 233 14.20 10.31 -5.50
N ASN A 234 14.25 11.02 -6.62
CA ASN A 234 13.17 11.07 -7.62
C ASN A 234 12.79 9.71 -8.19
N TRP A 235 13.63 8.70 -7.96
CA TRP A 235 13.40 7.30 -8.24
C TRP A 235 12.35 6.63 -7.35
N MET A 236 11.91 7.29 -6.28
CA MET A 236 10.89 6.82 -5.35
C MET A 236 9.64 7.69 -5.43
N ALA A 237 8.47 7.05 -5.38
CA ALA A 237 7.20 7.74 -5.32
C ALA A 237 6.15 6.97 -4.50
N ALA A 238 5.13 7.66 -4.03
CA ALA A 238 4.03 7.05 -3.29
C ALA A 238 2.71 7.77 -3.53
N SER A 239 1.61 7.03 -3.46
CA SER A 239 0.25 7.57 -3.40
C SER A 239 -0.39 6.96 -2.17
N PRO A 240 -0.54 7.72 -1.07
CA PRO A 240 -1.45 7.37 0.01
C PRO A 240 -2.90 7.33 -0.49
N ASP A 241 -3.79 6.74 0.29
CA ASP A 241 -5.22 6.72 -0.02
C ASP A 241 -5.89 8.07 0.30
N GLY A 242 -5.26 8.91 1.12
CA GLY A 242 -5.68 10.29 1.36
C GLY A 242 -4.75 11.10 2.24
N ILE A 243 -5.00 12.41 2.33
CA ILE A 243 -4.38 13.32 3.30
C ILE A 243 -5.43 13.66 4.37
N VAL A 244 -5.12 13.36 5.63
CA VAL A 244 -5.98 13.71 6.75
C VAL A 244 -5.79 15.19 7.07
N VAL A 245 -6.88 15.94 7.08
CA VAL A 245 -6.90 17.36 7.44
C VAL A 245 -7.86 17.61 8.60
N ASP A 246 -7.51 18.55 9.47
CA ASP A 246 -8.46 19.05 10.47
C ASP A 246 -9.58 19.83 9.74
N ALA A 247 -10.83 19.44 9.98
CA ALA A 247 -11.96 19.99 9.24
C ALA A 247 -12.30 21.44 9.62
N LEU A 248 -11.77 21.95 10.73
CA LEU A 248 -11.98 23.32 11.20
C LEU A 248 -10.86 24.25 10.75
N THR A 249 -9.61 23.80 10.87
CA THR A 249 -8.43 24.64 10.57
C THR A 249 -7.87 24.43 9.17
N GLY A 250 -8.16 23.30 8.53
CA GLY A 250 -7.53 22.89 7.27
C GLY A 250 -6.07 22.42 7.41
N GLU A 251 -5.58 22.26 8.64
CA GLU A 251 -4.23 21.78 8.90
C GLU A 251 -4.07 20.32 8.46
N LYS A 252 -2.98 20.01 7.75
CA LYS A 252 -2.62 18.63 7.40
C LYS A 252 -2.11 17.90 8.63
N LEU A 253 -2.79 16.83 9.02
CA LEU A 253 -2.49 16.03 10.20
C LEU A 253 -1.63 14.80 9.90
N GLY A 254 -1.68 14.30 8.67
CA GLY A 254 -0.92 13.12 8.24
C GLY A 254 -1.48 12.49 6.97
N ILE A 255 -1.00 11.30 6.64
CA ILE A 255 -1.55 10.50 5.54
C ILE A 255 -2.53 9.44 6.05
N LEU A 256 -3.37 8.94 5.16
CA LEU A 256 -4.25 7.80 5.38
C LEU A 256 -3.85 6.66 4.44
N GLU A 257 -3.80 5.44 4.98
CA GLU A 257 -3.70 4.20 4.21
C GLU A 257 -4.82 3.26 4.64
N VAL A 258 -5.65 2.84 3.69
CA VAL A 258 -6.89 2.10 3.90
C VAL A 258 -6.76 0.69 3.31
N LYS A 259 -7.07 -0.32 4.14
CA LYS A 259 -7.18 -1.71 3.68
C LYS A 259 -8.56 -2.28 3.98
N CYS A 260 -9.19 -2.82 2.94
CA CYS A 260 -10.42 -3.60 3.07
C CYS A 260 -10.11 -5.08 2.77
N PRO A 261 -9.74 -5.91 3.77
CA PRO A 261 -9.28 -7.28 3.54
C PRO A 261 -10.42 -8.19 3.07
N TYR A 262 -10.43 -8.57 1.78
CA TYR A 262 -11.49 -9.42 1.23
C TYR A 262 -11.67 -10.75 1.98
N LYS A 263 -10.57 -11.42 2.34
CA LYS A 263 -10.57 -12.68 3.11
C LYS A 263 -11.26 -12.54 4.47
N HIS A 264 -11.11 -11.40 5.12
CA HIS A 264 -11.61 -11.16 6.48
C HIS A 264 -12.77 -10.16 6.55
N ARG A 265 -13.42 -9.88 5.41
CA ARG A 265 -14.48 -8.87 5.32
C ARG A 265 -15.67 -9.11 6.28
N GLU A 266 -15.93 -10.37 6.65
CA GLU A 266 -17.02 -10.77 7.58
C GLU A 266 -16.50 -11.06 9.00
N HIS A 267 -15.23 -10.84 9.29
CA HIS A 267 -14.63 -11.05 10.60
C HIS A 267 -14.52 -9.75 11.39
N SER A 268 -14.57 -9.84 12.72
CA SER A 268 -13.99 -8.77 13.52
C SER A 268 -12.47 -8.76 13.30
N ILE A 269 -11.82 -7.64 13.55
CA ILE A 269 -10.38 -7.49 13.50
C ILE A 269 -9.73 -8.47 14.48
N ARG A 270 -10.30 -8.65 15.67
CA ARG A 270 -9.86 -9.70 16.63
C ARG A 270 -9.86 -11.09 16.01
N GLN A 271 -10.94 -11.48 15.32
CA GLN A 271 -11.02 -12.76 14.63
C GLN A 271 -10.00 -12.85 13.48
N ALA A 272 -9.82 -11.77 12.73
CA ALA A 272 -8.85 -11.71 11.65
C ALA A 272 -7.40 -11.84 12.15
N CYS A 273 -7.07 -11.29 13.32
CA CYS A 273 -5.76 -11.43 13.97
C CYS A 273 -5.36 -12.87 14.30
N ALA A 274 -6.30 -13.83 14.32
CA ALA A 274 -5.97 -15.25 14.47
C ALA A 274 -5.25 -15.82 13.22
N ASP A 275 -5.38 -15.14 12.08
CA ASP A 275 -4.63 -15.45 10.88
C ASP A 275 -3.22 -14.84 10.96
N ARG A 276 -2.20 -15.68 10.81
CA ARG A 276 -0.80 -15.25 10.86
C ARG A 276 -0.46 -14.24 9.76
N ASP A 277 -1.12 -14.34 8.61
CA ASP A 277 -0.88 -13.47 7.45
C ASP A 277 -1.68 -12.17 7.53
N PHE A 278 -2.55 -12.00 8.52
CA PHE A 278 -3.28 -10.75 8.70
C PHE A 278 -2.35 -9.62 9.14
N CYS A 279 -2.59 -8.40 8.65
CA CYS A 279 -1.66 -7.29 8.85
C CYS A 279 -1.60 -6.76 10.28
N LEU A 280 -2.68 -6.88 11.06
CA LEU A 280 -2.71 -6.38 12.43
C LEU A 280 -2.44 -7.48 13.45
N LYS A 281 -1.98 -7.06 14.63
CA LYS A 281 -1.87 -7.87 15.83
C LYS A 281 -2.54 -7.17 17.02
N PRO A 282 -3.00 -7.93 18.03
CA PRO A 282 -3.38 -7.40 19.33
C PRO A 282 -2.30 -6.48 19.92
N ASP A 283 -2.70 -5.35 20.49
CA ASP A 283 -1.84 -4.51 21.32
C ASP A 283 -2.64 -3.93 22.49
N GLY A 284 -2.63 -4.64 23.63
CA GLY A 284 -3.56 -4.41 24.73
C GLY A 284 -5.02 -4.49 24.26
N ASP A 285 -5.78 -3.43 24.53
CA ASP A 285 -7.18 -3.27 24.10
C ASP A 285 -7.30 -2.72 22.66
N SER A 286 -6.18 -2.46 21.99
CA SER A 286 -6.11 -1.91 20.63
C SER A 286 -5.41 -2.89 19.66
N TYR A 287 -4.95 -2.37 18.54
CA TYR A 287 -4.25 -3.09 17.48
C TYR A 287 -3.00 -2.33 17.03
N ALA A 288 -1.99 -3.10 16.63
CA ALA A 288 -0.78 -2.59 16.00
C ALA A 288 -0.57 -3.23 14.63
N LEU A 289 -0.01 -2.46 13.69
CA LEU A 289 0.45 -2.98 12.40
C LEU A 289 1.72 -3.81 12.63
N LYS A 290 1.73 -5.03 12.10
CA LYS A 290 2.90 -5.91 12.15
C LYS A 290 4.06 -5.27 11.35
N THR A 291 5.20 -5.06 12.00
CA THR A 291 6.35 -4.35 11.39
C THR A 291 7.06 -5.18 10.31
N ASP A 292 6.89 -6.50 10.32
CA ASP A 292 7.33 -7.44 9.31
C ASP A 292 6.33 -7.60 8.15
N HIS A 293 5.13 -7.02 8.24
CA HIS A 293 4.12 -7.12 7.19
C HIS A 293 4.42 -6.15 6.04
N PRO A 294 4.14 -6.51 4.77
CA PRO A 294 4.38 -5.66 3.60
C PRO A 294 3.79 -4.24 3.70
N TYR A 295 2.61 -4.11 4.29
CA TYR A 295 1.97 -2.81 4.49
C TYR A 295 2.73 -1.87 5.41
N TYR A 296 3.52 -2.38 6.38
CA TYR A 296 4.36 -1.51 7.19
C TYR A 296 5.44 -0.84 6.33
N THR A 297 6.13 -1.62 5.47
CA THR A 297 7.11 -1.07 4.53
C THR A 297 6.46 -0.09 3.53
N GLN A 298 5.23 -0.38 3.09
CA GLN A 298 4.47 0.53 2.23
C GLN A 298 4.22 1.88 2.91
N VAL A 299 3.71 1.88 4.15
CA VAL A 299 3.45 3.11 4.92
C VAL A 299 4.73 3.89 5.17
N GLN A 300 5.82 3.23 5.56
CA GLN A 300 7.11 3.89 5.76
C GLN A 300 7.64 4.56 4.47
N CYS A 301 7.43 3.92 3.31
CA CYS A 301 7.77 4.52 2.01
C CYS A 301 6.87 5.73 1.67
N GLN A 302 5.57 5.66 1.99
CA GLN A 302 4.65 6.79 1.82
C GLN A 302 5.09 7.99 2.66
N LEU A 303 5.36 7.78 3.96
CA LEU A 303 5.85 8.82 4.87
C LEU A 303 7.17 9.45 4.38
N ALA A 304 8.11 8.62 3.91
CA ALA A 304 9.36 9.09 3.35
C ALA A 304 9.17 9.97 2.11
N ALA A 305 8.25 9.59 1.21
CA ALA A 305 7.97 10.30 -0.04
C ALA A 305 7.18 11.60 0.18
N THR A 306 6.21 11.60 1.10
CA THR A 306 5.35 12.75 1.40
C THR A 306 6.00 13.76 2.35
N LYS A 307 7.06 13.37 3.07
CA LYS A 307 7.67 14.16 4.15
C LYS A 307 6.71 14.45 5.30
N MET A 308 5.83 13.49 5.58
CA MET A 308 4.97 13.49 6.76
C MET A 308 5.50 12.49 7.78
N ASP A 309 5.26 12.78 9.07
CA ASP A 309 5.78 11.96 10.17
C ASP A 309 4.80 10.88 10.63
N HIS A 310 3.53 10.98 10.21
CA HIS A 310 2.44 10.15 10.72
C HIS A 310 1.47 9.68 9.64
N SER A 311 1.02 8.44 9.78
CA SER A 311 -0.05 7.81 9.00
C SER A 311 -1.08 7.20 9.95
N ASP A 312 -2.35 7.37 9.64
CA ASP A 312 -3.39 6.50 10.17
C ASP A 312 -3.58 5.31 9.21
N PHE A 313 -3.30 4.11 9.69
CA PHE A 313 -3.49 2.87 8.97
C PHE A 313 -4.85 2.28 9.33
N VAL A 314 -5.78 2.29 8.38
CA VAL A 314 -7.17 1.90 8.59
C VAL A 314 -7.43 0.51 8.03
N VAL A 315 -8.00 -0.37 8.84
CA VAL A 315 -8.51 -1.66 8.38
C VAL A 315 -10.01 -1.71 8.55
N TYR A 316 -10.71 -1.83 7.43
CA TYR A 316 -12.16 -1.84 7.36
C TYR A 316 -12.70 -3.24 7.03
N THR A 317 -13.49 -3.80 7.94
CA THR A 317 -14.35 -4.96 7.67
C THR A 317 -15.81 -4.55 7.73
N LYS A 318 -16.73 -5.44 7.35
CA LYS A 318 -18.16 -5.18 7.52
C LYS A 318 -18.61 -5.17 8.98
N LYS A 319 -17.77 -5.65 9.90
CA LYS A 319 -18.09 -5.72 11.34
C LYS A 319 -17.55 -4.52 12.11
N GLU A 320 -16.36 -4.03 11.78
CA GLU A 320 -15.76 -2.90 12.48
C GLU A 320 -14.65 -2.23 11.65
N THR A 321 -14.17 -1.08 12.16
CA THR A 321 -13.02 -0.35 11.62
C THR A 321 -11.96 -0.25 12.71
N ALA A 322 -10.74 -0.69 12.41
CA ALA A 322 -9.58 -0.43 13.25
C ALA A 322 -8.78 0.75 12.66
N VAL A 323 -8.39 1.68 13.51
CA VAL A 323 -7.52 2.81 13.16
C VAL A 323 -6.23 2.65 13.94
N VAL A 324 -5.12 2.48 13.23
CA VAL A 324 -3.82 2.18 13.82
C VAL A 324 -2.85 3.32 13.49
N PRO A 325 -2.41 4.11 14.47
CA PRO A 325 -1.39 5.14 14.26
C PRO A 325 -0.04 4.50 13.90
N VAL A 326 0.61 4.99 12.85
CA VAL A 326 1.94 4.56 12.40
C VAL A 326 2.82 5.78 12.17
N SER A 327 3.84 5.92 13.01
CA SER A 327 4.85 6.99 12.86
C SER A 327 6.01 6.54 11.97
N PHE A 328 6.70 7.50 11.37
CA PHE A 328 7.91 7.24 10.60
C PHE A 328 9.01 6.63 11.49
N ASP A 329 9.52 5.47 11.10
CA ASP A 329 10.61 4.77 11.76
C ASP A 329 11.87 4.93 10.91
N SER A 330 12.70 5.90 11.30
CA SER A 330 13.94 6.22 10.58
C SER A 330 14.94 5.07 10.55
N LYS A 331 15.00 4.24 11.62
CA LYS A 331 15.93 3.12 11.72
C LYS A 331 15.51 1.99 10.78
N PHE A 332 14.21 1.67 10.76
CA PHE A 332 13.66 0.72 9.81
C PHE A 332 13.83 1.22 8.37
N TRP A 333 13.57 2.52 8.15
CA TRP A 333 13.61 3.11 6.81
C TRP A 333 15.01 3.13 6.22
N GLU A 334 16.05 3.49 6.98
CA GLU A 334 17.44 3.53 6.50
C GLU A 334 17.88 2.19 5.86
N GLY A 335 17.62 1.09 6.55
CA GLY A 335 17.93 -0.25 6.05
C GLY A 335 17.06 -0.66 4.85
N THR A 336 15.81 -0.20 4.79
CA THR A 336 14.92 -0.45 3.65
C THR A 336 15.36 0.34 2.43
N GLU A 337 15.62 1.63 2.60
CA GLU A 337 16.00 2.58 1.57
C GLU A 337 17.27 2.17 0.86
N SER A 338 18.30 1.77 1.61
CA SER A 338 19.58 1.29 1.04
C SER A 338 19.38 0.12 0.06
N LYS A 339 18.44 -0.79 0.37
CA LYS A 339 18.12 -1.94 -0.48
C LYS A 339 17.33 -1.54 -1.73
N LEU A 340 16.41 -0.57 -1.59
CA LEU A 340 15.67 -0.01 -2.72
C LEU A 340 16.59 0.77 -3.65
N GLU A 341 17.50 1.55 -3.09
CA GLU A 341 18.51 2.33 -3.81
C GLU A 341 19.42 1.41 -4.62
N ARG A 342 19.94 0.35 -3.99
CA ARG A 342 20.69 -0.70 -4.69
C ARG A 342 19.91 -1.27 -5.87
N PHE A 343 18.67 -1.70 -5.65
CA PHE A 343 17.83 -2.21 -6.73
C PHE A 343 17.65 -1.18 -7.85
N TYR A 344 17.43 0.08 -7.52
CA TYR A 344 17.22 1.11 -8.52
C TYR A 344 18.47 1.35 -9.38
N PHE A 345 19.62 1.60 -8.76
CA PHE A 345 20.83 1.97 -9.49
C PHE A 345 21.52 0.78 -10.17
N GLU A 346 21.43 -0.43 -9.60
CA GLU A 346 22.06 -1.62 -10.18
C GLU A 346 21.14 -2.37 -11.16
N ALA A 347 19.81 -2.29 -11.02
CA ALA A 347 18.88 -3.00 -11.89
C ALA A 347 18.07 -2.09 -12.81
N VAL A 348 17.49 -1.00 -12.30
CA VAL A 348 16.55 -0.17 -13.07
C VAL A 348 17.30 0.74 -14.04
N ILE A 349 18.28 1.52 -13.56
CA ILE A 349 19.03 2.49 -14.38
C ILE A 349 19.72 1.85 -15.60
N PRO A 350 20.44 0.72 -15.48
CA PRO A 350 21.08 0.09 -16.64
C PRO A 350 20.06 -0.34 -17.71
N ASN A 351 18.87 -0.77 -17.30
CA ASN A 351 17.81 -1.20 -18.21
C ASN A 351 17.06 -0.03 -18.87
N ILE A 352 17.03 1.14 -18.25
CA ILE A 352 16.52 2.36 -18.89
C ILE A 352 17.50 2.81 -19.97
N ASN A 353 18.80 2.88 -19.63
CA ASN A 353 19.84 3.35 -20.54
C ASN A 353 20.07 2.38 -21.71
N GLY A 354 20.04 1.06 -21.47
CA GLY A 354 20.23 0.04 -22.51
C GLY A 354 19.11 -0.03 -23.55
N LYS A 355 17.91 0.49 -23.23
CA LYS A 355 16.82 0.64 -24.21
C LYS A 355 16.99 1.88 -25.11
N GLY A 356 17.83 2.84 -24.72
CA GLY A 356 18.09 4.06 -25.49
C GLY A 356 19.11 3.91 -26.62
N THR A 357 19.90 2.82 -26.63
CA THR A 357 20.97 2.58 -27.62
C THR A 357 20.62 1.52 -28.68
N GLY A 358 19.46 0.85 -28.57
CA GLY A 358 19.04 -0.23 -29.47
C GLY A 358 18.34 0.18 -30.77
N GLY A 359 18.33 1.49 -31.10
CA GLY A 359 17.69 2.05 -32.29
C GLY A 359 18.68 2.61 -33.30
N ARG A 360 19.72 1.86 -33.68
CA ARG A 360 20.46 2.14 -34.91
C ARG A 360 20.30 0.91 -35.79
N ALA A 361 19.46 1.06 -36.82
CA ALA A 361 19.33 0.07 -37.88
C ALA A 361 20.73 -0.26 -38.39
N VAL A 362 21.03 -1.55 -38.43
CA VAL A 362 22.18 -2.07 -39.16
C VAL A 362 21.81 -1.83 -40.62
N GLU A 363 22.42 -0.85 -41.27
CA GLU A 363 22.43 -0.77 -42.73
C GLU A 363 23.23 -1.98 -43.20
N GLU A 364 22.48 -2.97 -43.68
CA GLU A 364 22.95 -4.08 -44.48
C GLU A 364 23.58 -3.49 -45.74
N THR A 365 24.90 -3.58 -45.85
CA THR A 365 25.62 -3.15 -47.04
C THR A 365 25.53 -4.27 -48.07
N ASP A 366 24.63 -4.09 -49.04
CA ASP A 366 24.58 -4.92 -50.24
C ASP A 366 25.90 -4.78 -51.02
N ALA A 367 26.68 -5.85 -51.02
CA ALA A 367 27.82 -6.03 -51.89
C ALA A 367 27.32 -6.31 -53.32
N TRP A 368 27.44 -5.31 -54.21
CA TRP A 368 27.41 -5.55 -55.64
C TRP A 368 28.82 -5.83 -56.13
N ALA A 369 29.08 -7.10 -56.43
CA ALA A 369 30.16 -7.52 -57.29
C ALA A 369 29.92 -6.95 -58.70
N VAL A 370 30.94 -6.28 -59.25
CA VAL A 370 31.06 -6.06 -60.69
C VAL A 370 32.40 -6.64 -61.10
N GLU A 371 32.32 -7.62 -62.00
CA GLU A 371 33.42 -8.21 -62.75
C GLU A 371 34.15 -7.13 -63.56
N GLU A 372 35.48 -7.12 -63.51
CA GLU A 372 36.37 -7.12 -64.69
C GLU A 372 37.63 -7.92 -64.38
#